data_AF-A0A8H5G9L5-F1
#
_entry.id   AF-A0A8H5G9L5-F1
#
_cell.length_a   1.000
_cell.length_b   1.000
_cell.length_c   1.000
_cell.angle_alpha   90.00
_cell.angle_beta   90.00
_cell.angle_gamma   90.00
#
_symmetry.space_group_name_H-M   'P 1'
#
loop_
_entity.id
_entity.type
_entity.pdbx_description
1 polymer ?
#
loop_
_entity_poly.entity_id
_entity_poly.type
_entity_poly.pdbx_seq_one_letter_code
_entity_poly.pdbx_strand_id
1 'polypeptide(L)'
;MPQVSGLACCIHDSSNLHDQFNELVSQNKNLEGAKHALDHQVATHWNSDFLCLQVHVHFQKEVEIMTGVSDYGLTQYWLSPKQWKIANDLLPVLEIFKEATNLFSKAEVPLVIDVFLTLLDIWTYLGNVCEDDDDALSPVICIAAQAVISMVNKYIMLCEECEIYFIAIVYTKLKQTVIEQWGQTYRPNLAMTSEPEPTHTGNKYLQKQTSKKAPVGNLDDINTYLKEPVVSHSAIIDSGGYMKWWNTAAASHPNLARTGMYYCSAPAKMALGSWARPGNPLLLGVMKAGQIIAGGAEGDSDAE
;
A
#
# COMPACT_ATOMS: atom_id res chain seq x y z
N MET A 1 -9.16 13.40 10.96
CA MET A 1 -10.17 14.48 11.06
C MET A 1 -10.40 14.80 12.52
N PRO A 2 -9.92 15.94 13.04
CA PRO A 2 -10.04 16.29 14.46
C PRO A 2 -11.49 16.32 14.98
N GLN A 3 -12.44 16.69 14.13
CA GLN A 3 -13.87 16.68 14.47
C GLN A 3 -14.39 15.26 14.74
N VAL A 4 -14.06 14.31 13.86
CA VAL A 4 -14.48 12.90 13.94
C VAL A 4 -13.88 12.23 15.17
N SER A 5 -12.55 12.30 15.34
CA SER A 5 -11.88 11.67 16.48
C SER A 5 -12.16 12.39 17.80
N GLY A 6 -12.30 13.72 17.76
CA GLY A 6 -12.68 14.52 18.93
C GLY A 6 -14.08 14.19 19.45
N LEU A 7 -15.06 14.03 18.55
CA LEU A 7 -16.42 13.62 18.95
C LEU A 7 -16.40 12.24 19.64
N ALA A 8 -15.70 11.27 19.03
CA ALA A 8 -15.59 9.93 19.59
C ALA A 8 -15.00 9.98 21.02
N CYS A 9 -13.93 10.75 21.24
CA CYS A 9 -13.35 10.93 22.58
C CYS A 9 -14.36 11.55 23.56
N CYS A 10 -15.04 12.65 23.18
CA CYS A 10 -15.99 13.32 24.06
C CYS A 10 -17.17 12.43 24.46
N ILE A 11 -17.68 11.61 23.54
CA ILE A 11 -18.77 10.67 23.83
C ILE A 11 -18.29 9.54 24.75
N HIS A 12 -17.07 9.03 24.58
CA HIS A 12 -16.52 7.99 25.45
C HIS A 12 -16.16 8.49 26.85
N ASP A 13 -15.61 9.70 26.96
CA ASP A 13 -15.12 10.25 28.23
C ASP A 13 -16.27 10.72 29.15
N SER A 14 -17.46 10.95 28.59
CA SER A 14 -18.66 11.37 29.33
C SER A 14 -19.69 10.26 29.40
N SER A 15 -19.90 9.70 30.60
CA SER A 15 -20.92 8.66 30.82
C SER A 15 -22.32 9.10 30.38
N ASN A 16 -22.69 10.36 30.60
CA ASN A 16 -23.98 10.90 30.19
C ASN A 16 -24.14 10.94 28.66
N LEU A 17 -23.11 11.41 27.94
CA LEU A 17 -23.15 11.46 26.46
C LEU A 17 -23.08 10.06 25.86
N HIS A 18 -22.33 9.15 26.49
CA HIS A 18 -22.25 7.75 26.11
C HIS A 18 -23.62 7.07 26.20
N ASP A 19 -24.32 7.23 27.32
CA ASP A 19 -25.64 6.64 27.55
C ASP A 19 -26.67 7.18 26.54
N GLN A 20 -26.65 8.49 26.28
CA GLN A 20 -27.51 9.12 25.27
C GLN A 20 -27.22 8.63 23.85
N PHE A 21 -25.94 8.51 23.49
CA PHE A 21 -25.56 7.96 22.18
C PHE A 21 -26.05 6.51 22.03
N ASN A 22 -25.86 5.68 23.05
CA ASN A 22 -26.33 4.29 23.05
C ASN A 22 -27.86 4.19 22.96
N GLU A 23 -28.59 5.12 23.58
CA GLU A 23 -30.04 5.21 23.45
C GLU A 23 -30.45 5.54 22.01
N LEU A 24 -29.80 6.52 21.36
CA LEU A 24 -30.06 6.85 19.96
C LEU A 24 -29.78 5.67 19.03
N VAL A 25 -28.64 4.99 19.21
CA VAL A 25 -28.26 3.78 18.46
C VAL A 25 -29.30 2.67 18.66
N SER A 26 -29.78 2.46 19.89
CA SER A 26 -30.79 1.42 20.19
C SER A 26 -32.15 1.72 19.57
N GLN A 27 -32.49 3.00 19.37
CA GLN A 27 -33.75 3.42 18.77
C GLN A 27 -33.73 3.32 17.23
N ASN A 28 -32.57 3.37 16.58
CA ASN A 28 -32.46 3.29 15.14
C ASN A 28 -32.50 1.84 14.62
N LYS A 29 -33.71 1.41 14.20
CA LYS A 29 -33.97 0.09 13.62
C LYS A 29 -33.32 -0.17 12.25
N ASN A 30 -32.76 0.86 11.61
CA ASN A 30 -32.14 0.77 10.29
C ASN A 30 -30.61 0.62 10.35
N LEU A 31 -30.02 0.56 11.55
CA LEU A 31 -28.60 0.28 11.70
C LEU A 31 -28.34 -1.21 11.44
N GLU A 32 -27.46 -1.48 10.48
CA GLU A 32 -27.01 -2.84 10.15
C GLU A 32 -25.63 -3.11 10.77
N GLY A 33 -25.46 -4.27 11.41
CA GLY A 33 -24.17 -4.70 11.94
C GLY A 33 -24.12 -4.79 13.48
N ALA A 34 -22.95 -5.17 13.99
CA ALA A 34 -22.72 -5.42 15.42
C ALA A 34 -22.00 -4.26 16.14
N LYS A 35 -21.77 -3.13 15.46
CA LYS A 35 -21.16 -1.97 16.08
C LYS A 35 -22.22 -1.21 16.87
N HIS A 36 -21.86 -0.83 18.10
CA HIS A 36 -22.74 -0.09 19.01
C HIS A 36 -22.07 1.17 19.59
N ALA A 37 -20.82 1.45 19.23
CA ALA A 37 -20.05 2.58 19.75
C ALA A 37 -19.17 3.18 18.66
N LEU A 38 -18.83 4.47 18.82
CA LEU A 38 -17.84 5.14 17.98
C LEU A 38 -16.44 4.55 18.21
N ASP A 39 -15.65 4.35 17.16
CA ASP A 39 -14.25 3.96 17.30
C ASP A 39 -13.41 5.21 17.63
N HIS A 40 -12.58 5.14 18.67
CA HIS A 40 -11.64 6.21 19.00
C HIS A 40 -10.33 6.07 18.23
N GLN A 41 -9.64 7.20 18.05
CA GLN A 41 -8.31 7.19 17.45
C GLN A 41 -7.31 6.57 18.44
N VAL A 42 -6.50 5.62 17.97
CA VAL A 42 -5.46 4.97 18.75
C VAL A 42 -4.13 5.30 18.10
N ALA A 43 -3.33 6.15 18.74
CA ALA A 43 -2.09 6.69 18.16
C ALA A 43 -1.09 5.61 17.69
N THR A 44 -1.14 4.41 18.29
CA THR A 44 -0.27 3.28 17.95
C THR A 44 -0.83 2.37 16.85
N HIS A 45 -2.10 2.55 16.45
CA HIS A 45 -2.77 1.69 15.49
C HIS A 45 -2.97 2.41 14.15
N TRP A 46 -2.33 1.91 13.09
CA TRP A 46 -2.28 2.60 11.80
C TRP A 46 -3.66 2.81 11.20
N ASN A 47 -4.58 1.86 11.38
CA ASN A 47 -5.94 1.94 10.84
C ASN A 47 -6.91 2.75 11.69
N SER A 48 -6.51 3.31 12.84
CA SER A 48 -7.50 3.91 13.74
C SER A 48 -8.28 5.05 13.11
N ASP A 49 -7.66 5.81 12.22
CA ASP A 49 -8.32 6.94 11.55
C ASP A 49 -9.33 6.51 10.50
N PHE A 50 -8.99 5.50 9.72
CA PHE A 50 -9.92 4.87 8.78
C PHE A 50 -11.12 4.27 9.54
N LEU A 51 -10.86 3.54 10.62
CA LEU A 51 -11.91 2.92 11.44
C LEU A 51 -12.79 3.98 12.11
N CYS A 52 -12.19 5.04 12.66
CA CYS A 52 -12.91 6.16 13.25
C CYS A 52 -13.84 6.82 12.22
N LEU A 53 -13.33 7.13 11.01
CA LEU A 53 -14.14 7.69 9.92
C LEU A 53 -15.26 6.75 9.47
N GLN A 54 -14.95 5.46 9.29
CA GLN A 54 -15.92 4.45 8.88
C GLN A 54 -17.08 4.34 9.86
N VAL A 55 -16.79 4.32 11.16
CA VAL A 55 -17.83 4.25 12.19
C VAL A 55 -18.61 5.55 12.32
N HIS A 56 -17.94 6.68 12.14
CA HIS A 56 -18.61 7.98 12.18
C HIS A 56 -19.62 8.15 11.03
N VAL A 57 -19.26 7.70 9.82
CA VAL A 57 -20.19 7.64 8.68
C VAL A 57 -21.29 6.61 8.92
N HIS A 58 -20.97 5.46 9.51
CA HIS A 58 -21.97 4.44 9.85
C HIS A 58 -23.07 4.97 10.77
N PHE A 59 -22.71 5.79 11.75
CA PHE A 59 -23.64 6.43 12.70
C PHE A 59 -23.99 7.88 12.33
N GLN A 60 -23.98 8.23 11.04
CA GLN A 60 -24.19 9.62 10.60
C GLN A 60 -25.43 10.26 11.21
N LYS A 61 -26.56 9.55 11.27
CA LYS A 61 -27.82 10.08 11.81
C LYS A 61 -27.72 10.39 13.30
N GLU A 62 -27.15 9.47 14.07
CA GLU A 62 -26.96 9.63 15.51
C GLU A 62 -25.98 10.76 15.80
N VAL A 63 -24.90 10.85 15.01
CA VAL A 63 -23.91 11.92 15.09
C VAL A 63 -24.55 13.28 14.79
N GLU A 64 -25.36 13.38 13.74
CA GLU A 64 -26.09 14.62 13.40
C GLU A 64 -27.04 15.05 14.53
N ILE A 65 -27.74 14.11 15.17
CA ILE A 65 -28.59 14.43 16.34
C ILE A 65 -27.74 14.93 17.51
N MET A 66 -26.67 14.23 17.85
CA MET A 66 -25.79 14.57 18.98
C MET A 66 -25.06 15.90 18.78
N THR A 67 -24.66 16.22 17.55
CA THR A 67 -23.93 17.45 17.24
C THR A 67 -24.86 18.62 16.94
N GLY A 68 -26.12 18.37 16.55
CA GLY A 68 -27.11 19.41 16.22
C GLY A 68 -27.82 20.03 17.42
N VAL A 69 -27.88 19.32 18.54
CA VAL A 69 -28.51 19.80 19.78
C VAL A 69 -27.50 20.57 20.61
N SER A 70 -27.76 21.86 20.85
CA SER A 70 -26.86 22.73 21.62
C SER A 70 -26.65 22.28 23.07
N ASP A 71 -27.62 21.56 23.65
CA ASP A 71 -27.59 21.13 25.06
C ASP A 71 -26.48 20.11 25.34
N TYR A 72 -26.01 19.39 24.32
CA TYR A 72 -24.91 18.44 24.45
C TYR A 72 -23.53 19.09 24.42
N GLY A 73 -23.43 20.37 24.00
CA GLY A 73 -22.15 21.07 23.86
C GLY A 73 -21.24 20.49 22.78
N LEU A 74 -21.79 19.73 21.81
CA LEU A 74 -21.04 19.03 20.76
C LEU A 74 -21.10 19.72 19.39
N THR A 75 -21.65 20.93 19.31
CA THR A 75 -21.85 21.68 18.05
C THR A 75 -20.55 21.95 17.30
N GLN A 76 -19.43 22.07 18.00
CA GLN A 76 -18.09 22.22 17.42
C GLN A 76 -17.60 21.00 16.61
N TYR A 77 -18.24 19.83 16.78
CA TYR A 77 -17.94 18.61 16.03
C TYR A 77 -18.90 18.38 14.86
N TRP A 78 -19.82 19.30 14.62
CA TRP A 78 -20.77 19.23 13.50
C TRP A 78 -20.04 19.20 12.16
N LEU A 79 -20.43 18.27 11.28
CA LEU A 79 -19.95 18.21 9.90
C LEU A 79 -20.98 18.83 8.95
N SER A 80 -20.52 19.75 8.10
CA SER A 80 -21.33 20.29 7.01
C SER A 80 -21.70 19.21 5.98
N PRO A 81 -22.77 19.41 5.18
CA PRO A 81 -23.12 18.47 4.10
C PRO A 81 -21.96 18.19 3.13
N LYS A 82 -21.10 19.19 2.88
CA LYS A 82 -19.90 19.05 2.05
C LYS A 82 -18.86 18.13 2.70
N GLN A 83 -18.64 18.27 4.01
CA GLN A 83 -17.73 17.40 4.76
C GLN A 83 -18.25 15.96 4.83
N TRP A 84 -19.56 15.76 5.03
CA TRP A 84 -20.17 14.42 4.95
C TRP A 84 -19.99 13.79 3.58
N LYS A 85 -20.17 14.56 2.50
CA LYS A 85 -19.89 14.05 1.14
C LYS A 85 -18.44 13.61 1.00
N ILE A 86 -17.48 14.45 1.39
CA ILE A 86 -16.05 14.12 1.34
C ILE A 86 -15.73 12.88 2.18
N ALA A 87 -16.31 12.75 3.39
CA ALA A 87 -16.13 11.59 4.24
C ALA A 87 -16.59 10.29 3.57
N ASN A 88 -17.76 10.32 2.92
CA ASN A 88 -18.31 9.19 2.18
C ASN A 88 -17.46 8.84 0.95
N ASP A 89 -17.04 9.84 0.17
CA ASP A 89 -16.21 9.64 -1.03
C ASP A 89 -14.80 9.12 -0.66
N LEU A 90 -14.28 9.51 0.49
CA LEU A 90 -12.94 9.13 0.96
C LEU A 90 -12.87 7.67 1.45
N LEU A 91 -13.98 7.10 1.95
CA LEU A 91 -13.97 5.75 2.54
C LEU A 91 -13.55 4.65 1.56
N PRO A 92 -14.11 4.55 0.34
CA PRO A 92 -13.66 3.58 -0.66
C PRO A 92 -12.18 3.78 -1.02
N VAL A 93 -11.75 5.04 -1.17
CA VAL A 93 -10.36 5.37 -1.53
C VAL A 93 -9.38 4.90 -0.44
N LEU A 94 -9.77 4.98 0.83
CA LEU A 94 -8.93 4.54 1.94
C LEU A 94 -8.88 3.02 2.13
N GLU A 95 -9.79 2.26 1.52
CA GLU A 95 -9.90 0.81 1.74
C GLU A 95 -8.66 0.05 1.25
N ILE A 96 -8.00 0.51 0.17
CA ILE A 96 -6.75 -0.09 -0.33
C ILE A 96 -5.64 -0.10 0.73
N PHE A 97 -5.62 0.91 1.61
CA PHE A 97 -4.61 0.98 2.67
C PHE A 97 -4.90 0.03 3.82
N LYS A 98 -6.15 -0.38 4.03
CA LYS A 98 -6.53 -1.35 5.06
C LYS A 98 -5.87 -2.71 4.79
N GLU A 99 -5.81 -3.12 3.53
CA GLU A 99 -5.14 -4.36 3.13
C GLU A 99 -3.64 -4.28 3.39
N ALA A 100 -3.03 -3.16 3.00
CA ALA A 100 -1.62 -2.89 3.25
C ALA A 100 -1.30 -2.93 4.76
N THR A 101 -2.02 -2.17 5.57
CA THR A 101 -1.79 -2.14 7.02
C THR A 101 -2.04 -3.48 7.69
N ASN A 102 -3.02 -4.27 7.24
CA ASN A 102 -3.23 -5.63 7.74
C ASN A 102 -2.03 -6.54 7.42
N LEU A 103 -1.46 -6.43 6.22
CA LEU A 103 -0.23 -7.15 5.85
C LEU A 103 0.92 -6.80 6.79
N PHE A 104 1.15 -5.51 7.06
CA PHE A 104 2.23 -5.05 7.93
C PHE A 104 2.00 -5.30 9.43
N SER A 105 0.75 -5.51 9.83
CA SER A 105 0.39 -5.75 11.24
C SER A 105 0.50 -7.22 11.65
N LYS A 106 0.76 -8.15 10.71
CA LYS A 106 0.97 -9.56 11.03
C LYS A 106 2.25 -9.73 11.86
N ALA A 107 2.23 -10.72 12.77
CA ALA A 107 3.40 -11.06 13.59
C ALA A 107 4.56 -11.62 12.74
N GLU A 108 4.22 -12.23 11.60
CA GLU A 108 5.18 -12.72 10.61
C GLU A 108 5.79 -11.54 9.83
N VAL A 109 7.09 -11.65 9.51
CA VAL A 109 7.78 -10.60 8.75
C VAL A 109 7.30 -10.66 7.30
N PRO A 110 6.66 -9.59 6.76
CA PRO A 110 6.26 -9.58 5.36
C PRO A 110 7.47 -9.74 4.47
N LEU A 111 7.31 -10.46 3.35
CA LEU A 111 8.37 -10.62 2.37
C LEU A 111 8.49 -9.34 1.55
N VAL A 112 9.68 -9.05 1.04
CA VAL A 112 9.91 -7.88 0.17
C VAL A 112 8.89 -7.84 -0.96
N ILE A 113 8.62 -9.01 -1.56
CA ILE A 113 7.71 -9.10 -2.68
C ILE A 113 6.28 -8.67 -2.31
N ASP A 114 5.80 -9.06 -1.14
CA ASP A 114 4.46 -8.70 -0.68
C ASP A 114 4.34 -7.18 -0.49
N VAL A 115 5.40 -6.56 0.04
CA VAL A 115 5.47 -5.11 0.23
C VAL A 115 5.49 -4.36 -1.09
N PHE A 116 6.32 -4.80 -2.02
CA PHE A 116 6.45 -4.14 -3.32
C PHE A 116 5.16 -4.23 -4.14
N LEU A 117 4.52 -5.41 -4.16
CA LEU A 117 3.23 -5.59 -4.82
C LEU A 117 2.15 -4.71 -4.21
N THR A 118 2.09 -4.63 -2.89
CA THR A 118 1.16 -3.75 -2.18
C THR A 118 1.38 -2.28 -2.57
N LEU A 119 2.63 -1.83 -2.68
CA LEU A 119 2.95 -0.47 -3.13
C LEU A 119 2.47 -0.20 -4.56
N LEU A 120 2.63 -1.17 -5.45
CA LEU A 120 2.16 -1.05 -6.83
C LEU A 120 0.63 -1.07 -6.92
N ASP A 121 -0.04 -1.91 -6.14
CA ASP A 121 -1.50 -1.94 -6.10
C ASP A 121 -2.05 -0.59 -5.60
N ILE A 122 -1.44 0.01 -4.57
CA ILE A 122 -1.77 1.38 -4.12
C ILE A 122 -1.52 2.40 -5.24
N TRP A 123 -0.37 2.33 -5.91
CA TRP A 123 -0.01 3.26 -6.97
C TRP A 123 -1.01 3.23 -8.12
N THR A 124 -1.32 2.03 -8.63
CA THR A 124 -2.27 1.82 -9.72
C THR A 124 -3.67 2.24 -9.32
N TYR A 125 -4.13 1.83 -8.14
CA TYR A 125 -5.46 2.18 -7.65
C TYR A 125 -5.65 3.70 -7.56
N LEU A 126 -4.71 4.40 -6.91
CA LEU A 126 -4.80 5.86 -6.77
C LEU A 126 -4.62 6.61 -8.09
N GLY A 127 -3.83 6.05 -9.02
CA GLY A 127 -3.70 6.58 -10.38
C GLY A 127 -5.07 6.61 -11.07
N ASN A 128 -5.76 5.48 -11.08
CA ASN A 128 -7.11 5.36 -11.65
C ASN A 128 -8.10 6.31 -10.96
N VAL A 129 -8.07 6.40 -9.63
CA VAL A 129 -8.91 7.34 -8.85
C VAL A 129 -8.70 8.79 -9.27
N CYS A 130 -7.49 9.18 -9.70
CA CYS A 130 -7.20 10.53 -10.17
C CYS A 130 -7.53 10.77 -11.65
N GLU A 131 -7.56 9.71 -12.45
CA GLU A 131 -7.79 9.75 -13.90
C GLU A 131 -9.27 9.59 -14.29
N ASP A 132 -10.13 9.17 -13.35
CA ASP A 132 -11.57 9.12 -13.55
C ASP A 132 -12.14 10.54 -13.77
N ASP A 133 -12.41 10.89 -15.03
CA ASP A 133 -12.92 12.19 -15.51
C ASP A 133 -14.37 12.51 -15.07
N ASP A 134 -15.00 11.66 -14.26
CA ASP A 134 -16.45 11.74 -13.98
C ASP A 134 -16.88 12.86 -13.00
N ASP A 135 -15.99 13.82 -12.66
CA ASP A 135 -16.21 14.94 -11.71
C ASP A 135 -16.81 14.54 -10.34
N ALA A 136 -16.87 13.23 -10.06
CA ALA A 136 -17.60 12.69 -8.92
C ALA A 136 -16.83 12.90 -7.61
N LEU A 137 -15.50 12.77 -7.67
CA LEU A 137 -14.61 12.89 -6.53
C LEU A 137 -14.21 14.34 -6.26
N SER A 138 -14.12 14.70 -4.98
CA SER A 138 -13.65 16.03 -4.61
C SER A 138 -12.19 16.25 -5.06
N PRO A 139 -11.84 17.42 -5.64
CA PRO A 139 -10.45 17.74 -6.03
C PRO A 139 -9.45 17.57 -4.87
N VAL A 140 -9.93 17.81 -3.65
CA VAL A 140 -9.23 17.58 -2.39
C VAL A 140 -8.71 16.13 -2.29
N ILE A 141 -9.55 15.14 -2.63
CA ILE A 141 -9.17 13.72 -2.59
C ILE A 141 -8.13 13.40 -3.67
N CYS A 142 -8.27 13.94 -4.88
CA CYS A 142 -7.30 13.73 -5.96
C CYS A 142 -5.92 14.31 -5.63
N ILE A 143 -5.87 15.51 -5.06
CA ILE A 143 -4.62 16.12 -4.58
C ILE A 143 -3.96 15.25 -3.50
N ALA A 144 -4.76 14.68 -2.59
CA ALA A 144 -4.25 13.74 -1.59
C ALA A 144 -3.67 12.48 -2.22
N ALA A 145 -4.41 11.88 -3.15
CA ALA A 145 -3.98 10.69 -3.88
C ALA A 145 -2.66 10.94 -4.63
N GLN A 146 -2.51 12.08 -5.31
CA GLN A 146 -1.27 12.47 -5.99
C GLN A 146 -0.07 12.62 -5.04
N ALA A 147 -0.29 13.18 -3.84
CA ALA A 147 0.73 13.26 -2.82
C ALA A 147 1.18 11.87 -2.36
N VAL A 148 0.24 10.94 -2.18
CA VAL A 148 0.53 9.54 -1.85
C VAL A 148 1.28 8.84 -2.99
N ILE A 149 0.83 8.98 -4.24
CA ILE A 149 1.51 8.44 -5.42
C ILE A 149 2.97 8.90 -5.46
N SER A 150 3.22 10.19 -5.21
CA SER A 150 4.56 10.75 -5.16
C SER A 150 5.44 10.13 -4.06
N MET A 151 4.85 9.78 -2.90
CA MET A 151 5.56 9.05 -1.84
C MET A 151 5.84 7.61 -2.23
N VAL A 152 4.83 6.91 -2.78
CA VAL A 152 4.96 5.53 -3.25
C VAL A 152 6.03 5.40 -4.32
N ASN A 153 6.09 6.33 -5.28
CA ASN A 153 7.15 6.39 -6.29
C ASN A 153 8.55 6.44 -5.68
N LYS A 154 8.77 7.27 -4.66
CA LYS A 154 10.07 7.33 -3.98
C LYS A 154 10.46 5.97 -3.38
N TYR A 155 9.48 5.21 -2.89
CA TYR A 155 9.73 3.89 -2.34
C TYR A 155 9.97 2.82 -3.37
N ILE A 156 9.25 2.88 -4.48
CA ILE A 156 9.50 2.02 -5.62
C ILE A 156 10.93 2.23 -6.11
N MET A 157 11.38 3.48 -6.26
CA MET A 157 12.77 3.79 -6.62
C MET A 157 13.79 3.22 -5.63
N LEU A 158 13.55 3.34 -4.32
CA LEU A 158 14.43 2.73 -3.31
C LEU A 158 14.46 1.20 -3.39
N CYS A 159 13.36 0.58 -3.82
CA CYS A 159 13.32 -0.87 -4.04
C CYS A 159 14.12 -1.25 -5.30
N GLU A 160 14.03 -0.46 -6.37
CA GLU A 160 14.79 -0.66 -7.61
C GLU A 160 16.31 -0.52 -7.42
N GLU A 161 16.74 0.37 -6.51
CA GLU A 161 18.18 0.55 -6.18
C GLU A 161 18.80 -0.67 -5.48
N CYS A 162 18.00 -1.59 -4.93
CA CYS A 162 18.51 -2.80 -4.31
C CYS A 162 18.39 -4.00 -5.25
N GLU A 163 19.55 -4.54 -5.66
CA GLU A 163 19.63 -5.70 -6.57
C GLU A 163 18.81 -6.89 -6.08
N ILE A 164 18.75 -7.14 -4.77
CA ILE A 164 17.99 -8.26 -4.20
C ILE A 164 16.49 -8.10 -4.47
N TYR A 165 15.97 -6.87 -4.39
CA TYR A 165 14.54 -6.60 -4.60
C TYR A 165 14.24 -6.54 -6.07
N PHE A 166 15.09 -5.89 -6.87
CA PHE A 166 14.99 -5.93 -8.33
C PHE A 166 14.94 -7.37 -8.84
N ILE A 167 15.83 -8.25 -8.37
CA ILE A 167 15.83 -9.65 -8.75
C ILE A 167 14.56 -10.36 -8.26
N ALA A 168 14.14 -10.14 -7.00
CA ALA A 168 12.88 -10.69 -6.48
C ALA A 168 11.67 -10.25 -7.33
N ILE A 169 11.65 -9.01 -7.81
CA ILE A 169 10.59 -8.45 -8.66
C ILE A 169 10.61 -9.09 -10.05
N VAL A 170 11.78 -9.24 -10.67
CA VAL A 170 11.97 -9.93 -11.96
C VAL A 170 11.41 -11.35 -11.93
N TYR A 171 11.56 -12.05 -10.80
CA TYR A 171 11.06 -13.40 -10.61
C TYR A 171 9.54 -13.49 -10.33
N THR A 172 8.77 -12.41 -10.51
CA THR A 172 7.34 -12.34 -10.15
C THR A 172 6.47 -11.69 -11.24
N LYS A 173 5.22 -11.32 -10.92
CA LYS A 173 4.20 -10.76 -11.83
C LYS A 173 4.69 -9.56 -12.66
N LEU A 174 5.80 -8.93 -12.25
CA LEU A 174 6.32 -7.69 -12.80
C LEU A 174 7.46 -7.90 -13.78
N LYS A 175 7.74 -9.15 -14.13
CA LYS A 175 8.66 -9.50 -15.19
C LYS A 175 8.46 -8.65 -16.45
N GLN A 176 7.22 -8.41 -16.88
CA GLN A 176 6.93 -7.60 -18.06
C GLN A 176 7.20 -6.11 -17.85
N THR A 177 6.80 -5.53 -16.72
CA THR A 177 7.07 -4.14 -16.34
C THR A 177 8.57 -3.86 -16.22
N VAL A 178 9.33 -4.82 -15.65
CA VAL A 178 10.79 -4.72 -15.57
C VAL A 178 11.44 -4.84 -16.95
N ILE A 179 10.95 -5.72 -17.82
CA ILE A 179 11.44 -5.81 -19.22
C ILE A 179 11.19 -4.48 -19.96
N GLU A 180 10.02 -3.87 -19.77
CA GLU A 180 9.64 -2.59 -20.39
C GLU A 180 10.47 -1.42 -19.86
N GLN A 181 10.62 -1.28 -18.53
CA GLN A 181 11.48 -0.27 -17.93
C GLN A 181 12.96 -0.48 -18.30
N TRP A 182 13.44 -1.72 -18.32
CA TRP A 182 14.81 -2.05 -18.73
C TRP A 182 15.08 -1.61 -20.18
N GLY A 183 14.11 -1.80 -21.09
CA GLY A 183 14.21 -1.31 -22.47
C GLY A 183 14.30 0.21 -22.59
N GLN A 184 13.75 0.96 -21.63
CA GLN A 184 13.80 2.43 -21.62
C GLN A 184 15.06 2.98 -20.95
N THR A 185 15.52 2.35 -19.85
CA THR A 185 16.64 2.85 -19.03
C THR A 185 18.00 2.29 -19.47
N TYR A 186 18.04 1.07 -20.03
CA TYR A 186 19.26 0.41 -20.45
C TYR A 186 19.55 0.70 -21.93
N ARG A 187 20.27 1.79 -22.21
CA ARG A 187 20.98 1.93 -23.49
C ARG A 187 22.26 1.11 -23.43
N PRO A 188 22.42 0.02 -24.22
CA PRO A 188 23.72 -0.61 -24.33
C PRO A 188 24.68 0.43 -24.90
N ASN A 189 25.77 0.71 -24.18
CA ASN A 189 26.84 1.56 -24.66
C ASN A 189 27.44 0.95 -25.94
N LEU A 190 26.85 1.28 -27.09
CA LEU A 190 27.39 0.99 -28.42
C LEU A 190 28.37 2.09 -28.80
N ALA A 191 29.44 2.21 -28.03
CA ALA A 191 30.68 2.85 -28.44
C ALA A 191 31.74 2.61 -27.37
N MET A 192 32.51 1.52 -27.49
CA MET A 192 33.95 1.68 -27.35
C MET A 192 34.70 0.59 -28.11
N THR A 193 35.43 1.11 -29.08
CA THR A 193 36.43 0.53 -29.97
C THR A 193 37.56 -0.15 -29.20
N SER A 194 38.23 -1.06 -29.91
CA SER A 194 39.31 -1.97 -29.49
C SER A 194 40.56 -1.36 -28.82
N GLU A 195 41.14 -2.18 -27.92
CA GLU A 195 42.55 -2.30 -27.43
C GLU A 195 43.09 -1.37 -26.32
N PRO A 196 44.14 -1.79 -25.54
CA PRO A 196 44.58 -3.15 -25.16
C PRO A 196 44.68 -3.35 -23.61
N GLU A 197 44.85 -4.60 -23.17
CA GLU A 197 44.90 -5.03 -21.76
C GLU A 197 46.00 -4.40 -20.88
N PRO A 198 45.72 -4.26 -19.57
CA PRO A 198 46.74 -4.44 -18.54
C PRO A 198 46.43 -5.63 -17.63
N THR A 199 47.43 -6.48 -17.49
CA THR A 199 47.52 -7.63 -16.59
C THR A 199 47.24 -7.26 -15.13
N HIS A 200 46.17 -7.79 -14.54
CA HIS A 200 46.03 -7.88 -13.09
C HIS A 200 45.38 -9.21 -12.65
N THR A 201 46.24 -10.05 -12.07
CA THR A 201 46.03 -11.06 -11.03
C THR A 201 44.60 -11.59 -10.85
N GLY A 202 44.32 -12.73 -11.49
CA GLY A 202 43.05 -13.44 -11.42
C GLY A 202 42.63 -13.85 -10.00
N ASN A 203 41.37 -13.57 -9.69
CA ASN A 203 40.68 -14.03 -8.49
C ASN A 203 40.36 -15.53 -8.64
N LYS A 204 40.88 -16.37 -7.74
CA LYS A 204 40.84 -17.85 -7.83
C LYS A 204 39.44 -18.48 -7.81
N TYR A 205 38.38 -17.68 -7.60
CA TYR A 205 36.98 -18.13 -7.55
C TYR A 205 36.23 -18.05 -8.89
N LEU A 206 36.84 -17.50 -9.95
CA LEU A 206 36.20 -17.35 -11.27
C LEU A 206 36.76 -18.26 -12.37
N GLN A 207 37.73 -19.13 -12.07
CA GLN A 207 38.47 -19.88 -13.09
C GLN A 207 37.97 -21.32 -13.28
N LYS A 208 36.65 -21.52 -13.32
CA LYS A 208 36.09 -22.83 -13.64
C LYS A 208 34.78 -22.80 -14.43
N GLN A 209 34.65 -21.91 -15.41
CA GLN A 209 33.69 -22.09 -16.49
C GLN A 209 34.27 -21.57 -17.81
N THR A 210 35.13 -22.36 -18.44
CA THR A 210 35.36 -22.23 -19.89
C THR A 210 34.91 -23.49 -20.61
N SER A 211 33.99 -23.24 -21.54
CA SER A 211 33.62 -24.04 -22.71
C SER A 211 33.05 -25.45 -22.50
N LYS A 212 31.73 -25.56 -22.69
CA LYS A 212 31.13 -26.62 -23.52
C LYS A 212 29.88 -26.08 -24.23
N LYS A 213 29.88 -26.30 -25.57
CA LYS A 213 28.83 -26.13 -26.58
C LYS A 213 27.40 -25.97 -26.05
N ALA A 214 26.68 -25.00 -26.62
CA ALA A 214 25.23 -24.81 -26.49
C ALA A 214 24.47 -26.13 -26.72
N PRO A 215 23.73 -26.63 -25.73
CA PRO A 215 22.73 -27.67 -25.94
C PRO A 215 21.33 -27.06 -26.09
N VAL A 216 20.46 -27.84 -26.71
CA VAL A 216 18.99 -27.70 -26.77
C VAL A 216 18.46 -27.05 -25.48
N GLY A 217 17.65 -26.01 -25.65
CA GLY A 217 17.24 -25.06 -24.61
C GLY A 217 17.02 -25.71 -23.25
N ASN A 218 17.92 -25.44 -22.32
CA ASN A 218 17.72 -25.79 -20.92
C ASN A 218 16.47 -25.02 -20.45
N LEU A 219 15.41 -25.74 -20.11
CA LEU A 219 14.19 -25.15 -19.54
C LEU A 219 14.53 -24.39 -18.25
N ASP A 220 15.53 -24.86 -17.52
CA ASP A 220 16.06 -24.27 -16.28
C ASP A 220 17.16 -23.24 -16.56
N ASP A 221 16.96 -22.39 -17.57
CA ASP A 221 17.82 -21.24 -17.91
C ASP A 221 17.07 -19.92 -17.77
N ILE A 222 17.73 -18.91 -17.22
CA ILE A 222 17.12 -17.60 -16.98
C ILE A 222 16.63 -16.93 -18.28
N ASN A 223 17.31 -17.14 -19.41
CA ASN A 223 16.87 -16.54 -20.68
C ASN A 223 15.65 -17.27 -21.25
N THR A 224 15.49 -18.56 -20.95
CA THR A 224 14.26 -19.31 -21.28
C THR A 224 13.12 -18.78 -20.42
N TYR A 225 13.31 -18.72 -19.10
CA TYR A 225 12.32 -18.16 -18.18
C TYR A 225 11.91 -16.74 -18.58
N LEU A 226 12.87 -15.87 -18.95
CA LEU A 226 12.58 -14.50 -19.34
C LEU A 226 11.72 -14.39 -20.63
N LYS A 227 11.65 -15.43 -21.45
CA LYS A 227 10.80 -15.48 -22.65
C LYS A 227 9.42 -16.11 -22.42
N GLU A 228 9.23 -16.80 -21.30
CA GLU A 228 7.93 -17.42 -20.96
C GLU A 228 6.85 -16.37 -20.66
N PRO A 229 5.56 -16.68 -20.89
CA PRO A 229 4.49 -15.78 -20.48
C PRO A 229 4.51 -15.55 -18.97
N VAL A 230 4.15 -14.35 -18.54
CA VAL A 230 4.02 -14.01 -17.12
C VAL A 230 2.92 -14.86 -16.50
N VAL A 231 3.21 -15.46 -15.34
CA VAL A 231 2.22 -16.23 -14.57
C VAL A 231 1.17 -15.27 -14.03
N SER A 232 -0.11 -15.60 -14.22
CA SER A 232 -1.19 -14.76 -13.71
C SER A 232 -1.18 -14.68 -12.19
N HIS A 233 -1.59 -13.53 -11.66
CA HIS A 233 -1.64 -13.33 -10.20
C HIS A 233 -2.59 -14.30 -9.51
N SER A 234 -3.73 -14.61 -10.12
CA SER A 234 -4.69 -15.60 -9.61
C SER A 234 -4.05 -16.98 -9.45
N ALA A 235 -3.28 -17.44 -10.44
CA ALA A 235 -2.61 -18.74 -10.36
C ALA A 235 -1.60 -18.80 -9.21
N ILE A 236 -0.96 -17.68 -8.88
CA ILE A 236 -0.02 -17.59 -7.74
C ILE A 236 -0.77 -17.61 -6.41
N ILE A 237 -1.89 -16.89 -6.30
CA ILE A 237 -2.77 -16.93 -5.13
C ILE A 237 -3.34 -18.34 -4.92
N ASP A 238 -3.83 -18.99 -5.98
CA ASP A 238 -4.38 -20.34 -5.95
C ASP A 238 -3.34 -21.38 -5.53
N SER A 239 -2.07 -21.13 -5.87
CA SER A 239 -0.93 -21.92 -5.40
C SER A 239 -0.60 -21.66 -3.92
N GLY A 240 -1.20 -20.64 -3.31
CA GLY A 240 -0.98 -20.18 -1.93
C GLY A 240 0.25 -19.28 -1.78
N GLY A 241 0.56 -18.48 -2.81
CA GLY A 241 1.59 -17.44 -2.81
C GLY A 241 2.87 -17.81 -3.57
N TYR A 242 3.75 -16.81 -3.76
CA TYR A 242 4.99 -16.94 -4.54
C TYR A 242 5.91 -18.06 -4.06
N MET A 243 6.02 -18.25 -2.75
CA MET A 243 6.86 -19.31 -2.18
C MET A 243 6.35 -20.71 -2.54
N LYS A 244 5.03 -20.94 -2.46
CA LYS A 244 4.44 -22.24 -2.83
C LYS A 244 4.45 -22.46 -4.34
N TRP A 245 4.26 -21.39 -5.11
CA TRP A 245 4.38 -21.43 -6.57
C TRP A 245 5.80 -21.86 -6.98
N TRP A 246 6.84 -21.21 -6.48
CA TRP A 246 8.22 -21.57 -6.78
C TRP A 246 8.58 -22.98 -6.29
N ASN A 247 8.09 -23.39 -5.11
CA ASN A 247 8.28 -24.75 -4.63
C ASN A 247 7.65 -25.80 -5.57
N THR A 248 6.50 -25.48 -6.17
CA THR A 248 5.85 -26.35 -7.17
C THR A 248 6.63 -26.34 -8.49
N ALA A 249 7.12 -25.17 -8.92
CA ALA A 249 7.95 -25.01 -10.11
C ALA A 249 9.32 -25.71 -10.01
N ALA A 250 9.76 -26.10 -8.81
CA ALA A 250 11.01 -26.83 -8.61
C ALA A 250 11.05 -28.19 -9.34
N ALA A 251 9.89 -28.77 -9.66
CA ALA A 251 9.80 -30.00 -10.43
C ALA A 251 10.23 -29.83 -11.90
N SER A 252 9.97 -28.66 -12.50
CA SER A 252 10.31 -28.34 -13.89
C SER A 252 11.56 -27.46 -14.04
N HIS A 253 11.82 -26.60 -13.05
CA HIS A 253 12.88 -25.58 -13.09
C HIS A 253 13.65 -25.53 -11.76
N PRO A 254 14.44 -26.56 -11.42
CA PRO A 254 14.99 -26.72 -10.08
C PRO A 254 15.99 -25.62 -9.66
N ASN A 255 16.80 -25.08 -10.58
CA ASN A 255 17.75 -24.01 -10.25
C ASN A 255 17.07 -22.64 -10.23
N LEU A 256 16.15 -22.36 -11.16
CA LEU A 256 15.36 -21.14 -11.15
C LEU A 256 14.45 -21.09 -9.92
N ALA A 257 13.78 -22.20 -9.56
CA ALA A 257 12.98 -22.29 -8.35
C ALA A 257 13.79 -22.07 -7.09
N ARG A 258 14.99 -22.64 -6.99
CA ARG A 258 15.89 -22.39 -5.86
C ARG A 258 16.25 -20.91 -5.74
N THR A 259 16.55 -20.28 -6.87
CA THR A 259 16.92 -18.86 -6.94
C THR A 259 15.72 -17.97 -6.61
N GLY A 260 14.57 -18.21 -7.23
CA GLY A 260 13.31 -17.52 -6.95
C GLY A 260 12.89 -17.63 -5.49
N MET A 261 12.94 -18.83 -4.90
CA MET A 261 12.68 -19.01 -3.46
C MET A 261 13.65 -18.22 -2.59
N TYR A 262 14.95 -18.22 -2.91
CA TYR A 262 15.95 -17.46 -2.16
C TYR A 262 15.60 -15.95 -2.13
N TYR A 263 15.36 -15.35 -3.30
CA TYR A 263 15.06 -13.92 -3.40
C TYR A 263 13.66 -13.57 -2.87
N CYS A 264 12.63 -14.37 -3.15
CA CYS A 264 11.27 -14.13 -2.67
C CYS A 264 11.16 -14.33 -1.15
N SER A 265 12.00 -15.15 -0.53
CA SER A 265 12.03 -15.34 0.93
C SER A 265 12.70 -14.19 1.71
N ALA A 266 13.25 -13.18 1.01
CA ALA A 266 13.91 -12.06 1.64
C ALA A 266 12.92 -11.29 2.55
N PRO A 267 13.22 -11.16 3.85
CA PRO A 267 12.36 -10.41 4.76
C PRO A 267 12.43 -8.92 4.41
N ALA A 268 11.26 -8.28 4.30
CA ALA A 268 11.18 -6.85 4.03
C ALA A 268 11.90 -6.00 5.08
N LYS A 269 12.05 -6.51 6.32
CA LYS A 269 12.79 -5.81 7.41
C LYS A 269 14.23 -5.43 7.06
N MET A 270 14.90 -6.14 6.15
CA MET A 270 16.28 -5.80 5.74
C MET A 270 16.35 -4.68 4.69
N ALA A 271 15.29 -4.52 3.90
CA ALA A 271 15.10 -3.48 2.88
C ALA A 271 14.66 -2.15 3.45
N LEU A 272 13.72 -2.30 4.37
CA LEU A 272 12.78 -1.29 4.78
C LEU A 272 12.95 -1.15 6.29
N GLY A 273 14.20 -1.17 6.78
CA GLY A 273 14.56 -1.15 8.20
C GLY A 273 14.00 0.05 8.97
N SER A 274 13.55 1.09 8.25
CA SER A 274 12.73 2.18 8.74
C SER A 274 11.23 1.89 8.67
N TRP A 275 10.71 1.31 7.59
CA TRP A 275 9.29 1.06 7.26
C TRP A 275 8.58 0.09 8.22
N ALA A 276 9.25 -0.99 8.63
CA ALA A 276 8.68 -2.01 9.50
C ALA A 276 8.76 -1.66 11.01
N ARG A 277 9.17 -0.43 11.35
CA ARG A 277 9.20 0.04 12.73
C ARG A 277 7.83 0.62 13.12
N PRO A 278 7.27 0.24 14.27
CA PRO A 278 6.14 0.96 14.84
C PRO A 278 6.48 2.45 14.96
N GLY A 279 5.70 3.32 14.30
CA GLY A 279 5.90 4.78 14.31
C GLY A 279 6.64 5.38 13.10
N ASN A 280 6.82 4.65 11.98
CA ASN A 280 7.41 5.26 10.78
C ASN A 280 6.50 6.38 10.21
N PRO A 281 7.05 7.59 9.96
CA PRO A 281 6.31 8.76 9.48
C PRO A 281 5.75 8.68 8.05
N LEU A 282 5.94 7.59 7.30
CA LEU A 282 5.56 7.52 5.89
C LEU A 282 4.30 6.69 5.62
N LEU A 283 4.03 5.61 6.37
CA LEU A 283 2.69 5.01 6.38
C LEU A 283 1.73 5.88 7.21
N LEU A 284 2.27 6.40 8.33
CA LEU A 284 1.67 7.51 9.06
C LEU A 284 1.58 8.78 8.19
N GLY A 285 2.45 8.97 7.20
CA GLY A 285 2.50 10.15 6.32
C GLY A 285 1.55 10.05 5.13
N VAL A 286 1.35 8.85 4.59
CA VAL A 286 0.32 8.52 3.59
C VAL A 286 -1.06 8.62 4.22
N MET A 287 -1.22 8.10 5.44
CA MET A 287 -2.47 8.23 6.20
C MET A 287 -2.67 9.66 6.72
N LYS A 288 -1.61 10.35 7.19
CA LYS A 288 -1.67 11.78 7.57
C LYS A 288 -1.88 12.70 6.39
N ALA A 289 -1.39 12.41 5.19
CA ALA A 289 -1.68 13.21 4.00
C ALA A 289 -3.19 13.16 3.69
N GLY A 290 -3.81 11.98 3.77
CA GLY A 290 -5.26 11.83 3.74
C GLY A 290 -5.98 12.61 4.86
N GLN A 291 -5.42 12.63 6.08
CA GLN A 291 -6.00 13.36 7.22
C GLN A 291 -5.82 14.88 7.18
N ILE A 292 -4.68 15.38 6.69
CA ILE A 292 -4.34 16.81 6.57
C ILE A 292 -5.29 17.46 5.55
N ILE A 293 -5.58 16.74 4.48
CA ILE A 293 -6.39 17.26 3.38
C ILE A 293 -7.89 17.23 3.74
N ALA A 294 -8.31 16.25 4.54
CA ALA A 294 -9.62 16.26 5.19
C ALA A 294 -9.79 17.37 6.25
N GLY A 295 -8.71 17.84 6.88
CA GLY A 295 -8.71 18.98 7.81
C GLY A 295 -8.47 20.34 7.15
N GLY A 296 -7.96 20.38 5.92
CA GLY A 296 -7.63 21.61 5.18
C GLY A 296 -8.79 22.21 4.38
N ALA A 297 -9.94 21.53 4.31
CA ALA A 297 -11.13 22.04 3.63
C ALA A 297 -11.82 23.21 4.38
N GLU A 298 -11.30 23.61 5.55
CA GLU A 298 -11.78 24.75 6.36
C GLU A 298 -11.14 26.10 5.99
N GLY A 299 -10.30 26.17 4.94
CA GLY A 299 -9.49 27.37 4.65
C GLY A 299 -10.09 28.43 3.71
N ASP A 300 -11.25 28.20 3.07
CA ASP A 300 -11.71 29.05 1.94
C ASP A 300 -13.13 29.64 2.11
N SER A 301 -13.62 29.73 3.34
CA SER A 301 -14.76 30.60 3.65
C SER A 301 -14.32 31.60 4.70
N ASP A 302 -13.66 32.66 4.25
CA ASP A 302 -13.74 34.03 4.81
C ASP A 302 -12.66 34.91 4.16
N ALA A 303 -12.95 35.36 2.93
CA ALA A 303 -12.39 36.60 2.37
C ALA A 303 -13.36 37.12 1.29
N GLU A 304 -14.10 38.17 1.66
CA GLU A 304 -14.94 39.10 0.86
C GLU A 304 -15.47 38.69 -0.52
#